data_AF-A0AAW2IJ86-F1
#
_entry.id   AF-A0AAW2IJ86-F1
#
_cell.length_a   1.000
_cell.length_b   1.000
_cell.length_c   1.000
_cell.angle_alpha   90.00
_cell.angle_beta   90.00
_cell.angle_gamma   90.00
#
_symmetry.space_group_name_H-M   'P 1'
#
loop_
_entity.id
_entity.type
_entity.pdbx_description
1 polymer ?
#
loop_
_entity_poly.entity_id
_entity_poly.type
_entity_poly.pdbx_seq_one_letter_code
_entity_poly.pdbx_strand_id
1 'polypeptide(L)'
;MGIVEAVRRRSLWESLLSISEDTVDDPWCVLGDFNAIVDPSESCGRVVEPNSAMAEFSDFITDAALVHLPFQGCPYTWHNCSEGIRSLWRRLDRVLVNEVWLLKWPRTSYLSALPSTSDHSPIVLRSDECRPTKGIFRFDNFLTKQPGFLNAVRGVWQHSIHGNRMYGVTCKLKALKTMFKGQKKKMGELSVNVCQARVLLDKAQALFEVFREDILNELVQWCRRIYCKAVELEASMLRQRAKLSWLKYGDQCTSIFFKKINARRAAQRVFQIYNSAGEMLTEQSLVAAEFVSYFQSMLGGVRRASSINCDFLQPHLKHILNTEEADALVRPITHEEIREAFYDISEDSAPGPDGYTSGFFKAAWSEIGDDICAAVQNFLYQDVS
;
A
#
# COMPACT_ATOMS: atom_id res chain seq x y z
N MET A 1 -35.79 -13.49 5.10
CA MET A 1 -35.07 -13.22 6.35
C MET A 1 -35.98 -13.61 7.49
N GLY A 2 -35.57 -14.61 8.27
CA GLY A 2 -36.43 -15.32 9.22
C GLY A 2 -36.47 -14.66 10.60
N ILE A 3 -37.48 -15.03 11.39
CA ILE A 3 -37.74 -14.55 12.77
C ILE A 3 -36.49 -14.66 13.68
N VAL A 4 -35.66 -15.69 13.46
CA VAL A 4 -34.43 -15.95 14.24
C VAL A 4 -33.39 -14.83 14.10
N GLU A 5 -33.31 -14.19 12.93
CA GLU A 5 -32.34 -13.14 12.65
C GLU A 5 -32.75 -11.81 13.29
N ALA A 6 -34.06 -11.55 13.37
CA ALA A 6 -34.60 -10.38 14.08
C ALA A 6 -34.34 -10.45 15.59
N VAL A 7 -34.48 -11.63 16.20
CA VAL A 7 -34.22 -11.83 17.64
C VAL A 7 -32.75 -11.60 17.98
N ARG A 8 -31.82 -12.05 17.13
CA ARG A 8 -30.38 -11.81 17.34
C ARG A 8 -29.99 -10.33 17.24
N ARG A 9 -30.67 -9.55 16.40
CA ARG A 9 -30.42 -8.10 16.29
C ARG A 9 -30.80 -7.33 17.56
N ARG A 10 -31.89 -7.71 18.23
CA ARG A 10 -32.29 -7.04 19.49
C ARG A 10 -31.23 -7.14 20.58
N SER A 11 -30.64 -8.33 20.75
CA SER A 11 -29.53 -8.53 21.69
C SER A 11 -28.30 -7.68 21.35
N LEU A 12 -28.03 -7.46 20.05
CA LEU A 12 -26.97 -6.54 19.61
C LEU A 12 -27.32 -5.09 19.96
N TRP A 13 -28.57 -4.65 19.73
CA TRP A 13 -29.03 -3.31 20.10
C TRP A 13 -28.88 -3.06 21.60
N GLU A 14 -29.34 -3.98 22.43
CA GLU A 14 -29.19 -3.91 23.89
C GLU A 14 -27.72 -3.80 24.31
N SER A 15 -26.83 -4.58 23.67
CA SER A 15 -25.39 -4.54 23.97
C SER A 15 -24.76 -3.19 23.57
N LEU A 16 -25.15 -2.64 22.41
CA LEU A 16 -24.67 -1.35 21.95
C LEU A 16 -25.22 -0.20 22.79
N LEU A 17 -26.45 -0.30 23.28
CA LEU A 17 -27.03 0.65 24.22
C LEU A 17 -26.25 0.68 25.54
N SER A 18 -25.91 -0.48 26.10
CA SER A 18 -25.06 -0.53 27.30
C SER A 18 -23.69 0.11 27.07
N ILE A 19 -23.07 -0.09 25.90
CA ILE A 19 -21.81 0.57 25.55
C ILE A 19 -22.00 2.09 25.38
N SER A 20 -23.16 2.53 24.88
CA SER A 20 -23.47 3.96 24.72
C SER A 20 -23.50 4.69 26.06
N GLU A 21 -24.02 4.05 27.11
CA GLU A 21 -24.05 4.58 28.47
C GLU A 21 -22.63 4.74 29.04
N ASP A 22 -21.72 3.81 28.72
CA ASP A 22 -20.32 3.85 29.15
C ASP A 22 -19.46 4.87 28.36
N THR A 23 -19.95 5.36 27.21
CA THR A 23 -19.18 6.20 26.26
C THR A 23 -19.75 7.59 26.07
N VAL A 24 -20.60 8.06 26.99
CA VAL A 24 -21.27 9.37 26.91
C VAL A 24 -20.26 10.53 26.79
N ASP A 25 -19.14 10.45 27.49
CA ASP A 25 -18.11 11.51 27.52
C ASP A 25 -16.98 11.31 26.49
N ASP A 26 -16.98 10.19 25.77
CA ASP A 26 -15.92 9.82 24.83
C ASP A 26 -16.42 9.84 23.37
N PRO A 27 -15.57 10.22 22.39
CA PRO A 27 -15.92 10.08 20.99
C PRO A 27 -16.18 8.61 20.62
N TRP A 28 -17.42 8.29 20.26
CA TRP A 28 -17.84 6.93 19.92
C TRP A 28 -18.32 6.82 18.47
N CYS A 29 -17.94 5.72 17.82
CA CYS A 29 -18.27 5.43 16.43
C CYS A 29 -18.63 3.94 16.29
N VAL A 30 -19.83 3.68 15.77
CA VAL A 30 -20.31 2.34 15.42
C VAL A 30 -20.36 2.23 13.90
N LEU A 31 -19.59 1.31 13.35
CA LEU A 31 -19.37 1.11 11.92
C LEU A 31 -19.54 -0.36 11.58
N GLY A 32 -20.27 -0.66 10.52
CA GLY A 32 -20.32 -2.01 9.95
C GLY A 32 -21.63 -2.33 9.27
N ASP A 33 -21.83 -3.62 9.02
CA ASP A 33 -23.07 -4.20 8.50
C ASP A 33 -24.07 -4.43 9.64
N PHE A 34 -25.15 -3.67 9.64
CA PHE A 34 -26.22 -3.76 10.63
C PHE A 34 -27.31 -4.78 10.23
N ASN A 35 -27.27 -5.29 8.99
CA ASN A 35 -28.31 -6.14 8.40
C ASN A 35 -29.73 -5.57 8.58
N ALA A 36 -29.84 -4.24 8.58
CA ALA A 36 -31.07 -3.49 8.78
C ALA A 36 -31.07 -2.19 7.96
N ILE A 37 -32.25 -1.80 7.50
CA ILE A 37 -32.53 -0.52 6.85
C ILE A 37 -33.43 0.30 7.78
N VAL A 38 -33.28 1.63 7.79
CA VAL A 38 -34.13 2.52 8.61
C VAL A 38 -35.36 3.00 7.85
N ASP A 39 -35.28 3.04 6.53
CA ASP A 39 -36.35 3.57 5.67
C ASP A 39 -36.51 2.72 4.38
N PRO A 40 -37.72 2.56 3.84
CA PRO A 40 -37.95 1.92 2.55
C PRO A 40 -37.08 2.44 1.40
N SER A 41 -36.74 3.74 1.38
CA SER A 41 -35.87 4.36 0.38
C SER A 41 -34.43 3.83 0.40
N GLU A 42 -34.01 3.15 1.47
CA GLU A 42 -32.72 2.47 1.55
C GLU A 42 -32.72 1.11 0.83
N SER A 43 -33.80 0.76 0.13
CA SER A 43 -33.93 -0.42 -0.72
C SER A 43 -34.26 -0.03 -2.17
N CYS A 44 -33.64 -0.70 -3.13
CA CYS A 44 -33.93 -0.55 -4.56
C CYS A 44 -34.18 -1.92 -5.22
N GLY A 45 -35.13 -1.96 -6.15
CA GLY A 45 -35.54 -3.17 -6.89
C GLY A 45 -36.95 -3.64 -6.52
N ARG A 46 -37.16 -4.08 -5.27
CA ARG A 46 -38.48 -4.48 -4.77
C ARG A 46 -39.03 -3.43 -3.81
N VAL A 47 -40.32 -3.13 -3.95
CA VAL A 47 -41.05 -2.28 -2.98
C VAL A 47 -40.99 -2.95 -1.60
N VAL A 48 -40.52 -2.19 -0.62
CA VAL A 48 -40.47 -2.62 0.78
C VAL A 48 -41.40 -1.71 1.56
N GLU A 49 -42.32 -2.30 2.31
CA GLU A 49 -43.18 -1.54 3.23
C GLU A 49 -42.46 -1.32 4.57
N PRO A 50 -42.74 -0.20 5.26
CA PRO A 50 -42.34 0.00 6.64
C PRO A 50 -42.72 -1.20 7.52
N ASN A 51 -41.79 -1.63 8.38
CA ASN A 51 -42.02 -2.77 9.28
C ASN A 51 -41.35 -2.57 10.64
N SER A 52 -41.70 -3.43 11.59
CA SER A 52 -41.21 -3.30 12.98
C SER A 52 -39.69 -3.40 13.09
N ALA A 53 -39.00 -4.13 12.21
CA ALA A 53 -37.54 -4.23 12.27
C ALA A 53 -36.84 -2.92 11.86
N MET A 54 -37.46 -2.12 10.98
CA MET A 54 -36.99 -0.77 10.64
C MET A 54 -37.19 0.20 11.81
N ALA A 55 -38.36 0.10 12.46
CA ALA A 55 -38.67 0.90 13.64
C ALA A 55 -37.71 0.57 14.79
N GLU A 56 -37.56 -0.71 15.16
CA GLU A 56 -36.63 -1.17 16.20
C GLU A 56 -35.19 -0.67 15.96
N PHE A 57 -34.73 -0.64 14.71
CA PHE A 57 -33.40 -0.14 14.40
C PHE A 57 -33.30 1.39 14.51
N SER A 58 -34.35 2.11 14.11
CA SER A 58 -34.41 3.57 14.24
C SER A 58 -34.51 4.00 15.70
N ASP A 59 -35.28 3.26 16.50
CA ASP A 59 -35.41 3.45 17.95
C ASP A 59 -34.04 3.24 18.63
N PHE A 60 -33.34 2.14 18.32
CA PHE A 60 -31.97 1.91 18.80
C PHE A 60 -31.02 3.09 18.52
N ILE A 61 -31.01 3.60 17.29
CA ILE A 61 -30.12 4.72 16.92
C ILE A 61 -30.44 5.96 17.76
N THR A 62 -31.73 6.21 17.96
CA THR A 62 -32.24 7.34 18.75
C THR A 62 -31.89 7.18 20.22
N ASP A 63 -32.17 6.02 20.80
CA ASP A 63 -31.94 5.70 22.21
C ASP A 63 -30.45 5.73 22.57
N ALA A 64 -29.58 5.30 21.65
CA ALA A 64 -28.13 5.38 21.80
C ALA A 64 -27.55 6.79 21.56
N ALA A 65 -28.40 7.79 21.29
CA ALA A 65 -28.00 9.16 20.92
C ALA A 65 -26.98 9.21 19.75
N LEU A 66 -27.15 8.30 18.79
CA LEU A 66 -26.27 8.18 17.64
C LEU A 66 -26.82 8.98 16.44
N VAL A 67 -25.91 9.57 15.68
CA VAL A 67 -26.20 10.33 14.46
C VAL A 67 -25.57 9.64 13.26
N HIS A 68 -26.31 9.61 12.15
CA HIS A 68 -25.76 9.16 10.87
C HIS A 68 -24.67 10.10 10.39
N LEU A 69 -23.46 9.57 10.20
CA LEU A 69 -22.39 10.33 9.59
C LEU A 69 -22.70 10.58 8.10
N PRO A 70 -22.46 11.78 7.55
CA PRO A 70 -22.72 12.05 6.14
C PRO A 70 -21.86 11.15 5.23
N PHE A 71 -22.45 10.70 4.13
CA PHE A 71 -21.78 9.82 3.17
C PHE A 71 -21.68 10.42 1.77
N GLN A 72 -20.70 9.94 1.02
CA GLN A 72 -20.51 10.19 -0.41
C GLN A 72 -20.50 8.86 -1.16
N GLY A 73 -20.85 8.88 -2.45
CA GLY A 73 -20.79 7.69 -3.31
C GLY A 73 -22.10 6.90 -3.37
N CYS A 74 -22.01 5.57 -3.45
CA CYS A 74 -23.18 4.72 -3.70
C CYS A 74 -24.11 4.69 -2.49
N PRO A 75 -25.41 5.00 -2.63
CA PRO A 75 -26.35 5.00 -1.52
C PRO A 75 -26.72 3.58 -1.05
N TYR A 76 -26.42 2.54 -1.82
CA TYR A 76 -26.66 1.14 -1.46
C TYR A 76 -25.33 0.44 -1.23
N THR A 77 -25.25 -0.32 -0.14
CA THR A 77 -24.00 -0.99 0.26
C THR A 77 -24.04 -2.47 0.02
N TRP A 78 -25.21 -3.09 -0.17
CA TRP A 78 -25.35 -4.50 -0.45
C TRP A 78 -26.16 -4.75 -1.72
N HIS A 79 -25.83 -5.82 -2.45
CA HIS A 79 -26.59 -6.30 -3.60
C HIS A 79 -26.73 -7.82 -3.63
N ASN A 80 -27.87 -8.34 -4.06
CA ASN A 80 -28.13 -9.79 -4.07
C ASN A 80 -27.51 -10.56 -5.25
N CYS A 81 -26.55 -9.97 -5.96
CA CYS A 81 -25.90 -10.52 -7.17
C CYS A 81 -26.86 -11.05 -8.26
N SER A 82 -28.14 -10.64 -8.27
CA SER A 82 -29.12 -11.11 -9.27
C SER A 82 -29.28 -10.11 -10.41
N GLU A 83 -29.57 -10.62 -11.60
CA GLU A 83 -29.78 -9.82 -12.81
C GLU A 83 -31.27 -9.48 -13.05
N GLY A 84 -31.50 -8.36 -13.77
CA GLY A 84 -32.82 -7.94 -14.22
C GLY A 84 -33.80 -7.62 -13.09
N ILE A 85 -35.06 -8.06 -13.24
CA ILE A 85 -36.16 -7.73 -12.31
C ILE A 85 -35.97 -8.29 -10.88
N ARG A 86 -35.02 -9.22 -10.70
CA ARG A 86 -34.67 -9.81 -9.40
C ARG A 86 -33.53 -9.08 -8.71
N SER A 87 -32.94 -8.07 -9.34
CA SER A 87 -31.84 -7.28 -8.74
C SER A 87 -32.35 -6.51 -7.54
N LEU A 88 -31.72 -6.71 -6.38
CA LEU A 88 -32.06 -6.07 -5.12
C LEU A 88 -30.83 -5.41 -4.53
N TRP A 89 -30.99 -4.17 -4.10
CA TRP A 89 -29.94 -3.35 -3.50
C TRP A 89 -30.43 -2.79 -2.17
N ARG A 90 -29.58 -2.76 -1.14
CA ARG A 90 -29.92 -2.25 0.20
C ARG A 90 -28.77 -1.49 0.84
N ARG A 91 -29.06 -0.52 1.71
CA ARG A 91 -28.06 0.09 2.60
C ARG A 91 -28.01 -0.66 3.93
N LEU A 92 -27.16 -1.67 4.02
CA LEU A 92 -26.99 -2.44 5.26
C LEU A 92 -25.82 -1.92 6.12
N ASP A 93 -24.83 -1.32 5.46
CA ASP A 93 -23.63 -0.81 6.08
C ASP A 93 -23.74 0.70 6.32
N ARG A 94 -23.36 1.17 7.51
CA ARG A 94 -23.35 2.61 7.85
C ARG A 94 -22.33 2.97 8.92
N VAL A 95 -22.13 4.27 9.10
CA VAL A 95 -21.33 4.84 10.20
C VAL A 95 -22.24 5.70 11.05
N LEU A 96 -22.32 5.35 12.34
CA LEU A 96 -23.07 6.05 13.37
C LEU A 96 -22.08 6.62 14.38
N VAL A 97 -22.27 7.85 14.82
CA VAL A 97 -21.38 8.52 15.77
C VAL A 97 -22.18 9.27 16.83
N ASN A 98 -21.62 9.43 18.03
CA ASN A 98 -22.24 10.28 19.05
C ASN A 98 -21.87 11.76 18.83
N GLU A 99 -22.53 12.66 19.57
CA GLU A 99 -22.29 14.11 19.47
C GLU A 99 -20.84 14.49 19.81
N VAL A 100 -20.23 13.83 20.80
CA VAL A 100 -18.84 14.07 21.22
C VAL A 100 -17.85 13.85 20.05
N TRP A 101 -18.11 12.85 19.21
CA TRP A 101 -17.34 12.63 17.99
C TRP A 101 -17.47 13.79 17.00
N LEU A 102 -18.69 14.29 16.77
CA LEU A 102 -18.95 15.39 15.83
C LEU A 102 -18.34 16.71 16.32
N LEU A 103 -18.33 16.96 17.63
CA LEU A 103 -17.66 18.12 18.21
C LEU A 103 -16.14 18.07 17.99
N LYS A 104 -15.55 16.87 18.10
CA LYS A 104 -14.10 16.67 17.93
C LYS A 104 -13.67 16.65 16.47
N TRP A 105 -14.50 16.11 15.57
CA TRP A 105 -14.20 15.95 14.14
C TRP A 105 -15.40 16.36 13.25
N PRO A 106 -15.77 17.66 13.23
CA PRO A 106 -16.99 18.15 12.59
C PRO A 106 -17.05 17.92 11.07
N ARG A 107 -15.92 17.73 10.39
CA ARG A 107 -15.89 17.46 8.93
C ARG A 107 -15.72 15.98 8.58
N THR A 108 -15.89 15.07 9.55
CA THR A 108 -15.86 13.64 9.25
C THR A 108 -17.00 13.24 8.34
N SER A 109 -16.70 12.36 7.38
CA SER A 109 -17.67 11.77 6.47
C SER A 109 -17.19 10.37 6.10
N TYR A 110 -18.03 9.57 5.45
CA TYR A 110 -17.56 8.32 4.86
C TYR A 110 -17.82 8.24 3.36
N LEU A 111 -17.01 7.46 2.66
CA LEU A 111 -17.23 7.10 1.26
C LEU A 111 -17.81 5.68 1.22
N SER A 112 -18.98 5.56 0.60
CA SER A 112 -19.52 4.27 0.14
C SER A 112 -19.01 4.03 -1.28
N ALA A 113 -18.02 3.15 -1.40
CA ALA A 113 -17.39 2.82 -2.68
C ALA A 113 -18.28 1.89 -3.53
N LEU A 114 -17.93 1.66 -4.79
CA LEU A 114 -18.60 0.62 -5.58
C LEU A 114 -18.14 -0.78 -5.13
N PRO A 115 -19.02 -1.79 -5.10
CA PRO A 115 -18.65 -3.15 -4.77
C PRO A 115 -17.71 -3.70 -5.86
N SER A 116 -16.66 -4.41 -5.43
CA SER A 116 -15.64 -4.96 -6.34
C SER A 116 -15.72 -6.49 -6.43
N THR A 117 -15.60 -7.18 -5.29
CA THR A 117 -15.53 -8.65 -5.22
C THR A 117 -16.50 -9.26 -4.20
N SER A 118 -17.22 -8.44 -3.45
CA SER A 118 -18.24 -8.85 -2.48
C SER A 118 -19.59 -8.29 -2.92
N ASP A 119 -20.64 -8.96 -2.47
CA ASP A 119 -22.00 -8.44 -2.45
C ASP A 119 -22.15 -7.18 -1.59
N HIS A 120 -21.15 -6.84 -0.75
CA HIS A 120 -21.04 -5.59 -0.02
C HIS A 120 -20.07 -4.58 -0.66
N SER A 121 -20.37 -3.31 -0.46
CA SER A 121 -19.61 -2.12 -0.86
C SER A 121 -18.71 -1.68 0.29
N PRO A 122 -17.42 -1.41 0.05
CA PRO A 122 -16.53 -0.92 1.10
C PRO A 122 -16.96 0.45 1.64
N ILE A 123 -17.02 0.58 2.97
CA ILE A 123 -17.15 1.86 3.66
C ILE A 123 -15.76 2.37 4.09
N VAL A 124 -15.44 3.60 3.71
CA VAL A 124 -14.17 4.26 4.06
C VAL A 124 -14.46 5.51 4.87
N LEU A 125 -14.22 5.46 6.18
CA LEU A 125 -14.28 6.62 7.06
C LEU A 125 -13.15 7.60 6.73
N ARG A 126 -13.49 8.88 6.55
CA ARG A 126 -12.56 9.97 6.28
C ARG A 126 -12.50 10.90 7.48
N SER A 127 -11.29 11.07 8.01
CA SER A 127 -11.01 11.96 9.15
C SER A 127 -10.91 13.42 8.71
N ASP A 128 -11.24 14.32 9.63
CA ASP A 128 -11.21 15.78 9.52
C ASP A 128 -9.81 16.31 9.14
N GLU A 129 -8.75 15.61 9.57
CA GLU A 129 -7.36 15.98 9.33
C GLU A 129 -6.65 14.99 8.40
N CYS A 130 -7.24 14.70 7.25
CA CYS A 130 -6.43 14.14 6.17
C CYS A 130 -5.54 15.24 5.58
N ARG A 131 -4.42 15.56 6.23
CA ARG A 131 -3.27 16.10 5.50
C ARG A 131 -2.81 14.96 4.60
N PRO A 132 -3.01 15.02 3.27
CA PRO A 132 -2.47 13.99 2.41
C PRO A 132 -0.95 14.03 2.55
N THR A 133 -0.37 13.05 3.23
CA THR A 133 1.06 12.82 3.11
C THR A 133 1.27 12.51 1.63
N LYS A 134 2.00 13.37 0.92
CA LYS A 134 2.32 13.14 -0.49
C LYS A 134 3.02 11.78 -0.54
N GLY A 135 2.34 10.78 -1.10
CA GLY A 135 2.87 9.44 -1.19
C GLY A 135 4.25 9.47 -1.84
N ILE A 136 5.24 8.89 -1.15
CA ILE A 136 6.59 8.76 -1.69
C ILE A 136 6.49 7.81 -2.88
N PHE A 137 7.12 8.18 -3.99
CA PHE A 137 7.22 7.29 -5.14
C PHE A 137 7.95 6.01 -4.73
N ARG A 138 7.38 4.87 -5.09
CA ARG A 138 8.01 3.57 -4.95
C ARG A 138 7.84 2.85 -6.26
N PHE A 139 8.95 2.44 -6.86
CA PHE A 139 8.97 1.67 -8.09
C PHE A 139 8.39 0.27 -7.82
N ASP A 140 7.40 -0.14 -8.62
CA ASP A 140 6.87 -1.50 -8.53
C ASP A 140 7.69 -2.42 -9.45
N ASN A 141 8.28 -3.48 -8.89
CA ASN A 141 9.19 -4.38 -9.61
C ASN A 141 8.53 -5.04 -10.83
N PHE A 142 7.20 -5.19 -10.86
CA PHE A 142 6.50 -5.76 -12.01
C PHE A 142 6.65 -4.91 -13.28
N LEU A 143 6.99 -3.61 -13.17
CA LEU A 143 7.19 -2.73 -14.33
C LEU A 143 8.38 -3.17 -15.19
N THR A 144 9.36 -3.87 -14.61
CA THR A 144 10.50 -4.42 -15.36
C THR A 144 10.09 -5.51 -16.35
N LYS A 145 8.95 -6.16 -16.09
CA LYS A 145 8.38 -7.24 -16.92
C LYS A 145 7.44 -6.73 -18.01
N GLN A 146 7.26 -5.41 -18.14
CA GLN A 146 6.40 -4.83 -19.16
C GLN A 146 7.15 -4.72 -20.50
N PRO A 147 6.46 -4.98 -21.62
CA PRO A 147 7.02 -4.73 -22.94
C PRO A 147 7.50 -3.29 -23.07
N GLY A 148 8.72 -3.09 -23.55
CA GLY A 148 9.30 -1.76 -23.75
C GLY A 148 9.89 -1.11 -22.50
N PHE A 149 10.01 -1.81 -21.35
CA PHE A 149 10.69 -1.29 -20.16
C PHE A 149 12.10 -0.76 -20.47
N LEU A 150 12.96 -1.59 -21.06
CA LEU A 150 14.33 -1.19 -21.43
C LEU A 150 14.37 -0.05 -22.44
N ASN A 151 13.47 -0.06 -23.43
CA ASN A 151 13.36 1.02 -24.41
C ASN A 151 12.98 2.35 -23.74
N ALA A 152 12.10 2.31 -22.75
CA ALA A 152 11.70 3.48 -21.98
C ALA A 152 12.87 4.01 -21.13
N VAL A 153 13.63 3.11 -20.50
CA VAL A 153 14.87 3.47 -19.77
C VAL A 153 15.87 4.12 -20.71
N ARG A 154 16.24 3.43 -21.80
CA ARG A 154 17.17 3.90 -22.83
C ARG A 154 16.77 5.26 -23.38
N GLY A 155 15.48 5.45 -23.67
CA GLY A 155 14.94 6.70 -24.19
C GLY A 155 15.24 7.91 -23.30
N VAL A 156 15.26 7.73 -21.98
CA VAL A 156 15.73 8.78 -21.05
C VAL A 156 17.25 8.77 -20.95
N TRP A 157 17.87 7.59 -20.85
CA TRP A 157 19.27 7.44 -20.50
C TRP A 157 20.25 7.93 -21.58
N GLN A 158 19.82 7.98 -22.84
CA GLN A 158 20.59 8.53 -23.96
C GLN A 158 20.78 10.06 -23.90
N HIS A 159 20.03 10.78 -23.06
CA HIS A 159 20.15 12.23 -22.95
C HIS A 159 21.41 12.61 -22.16
N SER A 160 22.18 13.56 -22.70
CA SER A 160 23.32 14.15 -21.98
C SER A 160 22.81 15.16 -20.94
N ILE A 161 23.34 15.06 -19.72
CA ILE A 161 23.06 15.99 -18.62
C ILE A 161 24.37 16.67 -18.24
N HIS A 162 24.34 18.00 -18.17
CA HIS A 162 25.48 18.79 -17.73
C HIS A 162 25.56 18.79 -16.20
N GLY A 163 26.75 18.57 -15.65
CA GLY A 163 27.02 18.50 -14.21
C GLY A 163 27.90 17.30 -13.84
N ASN A 164 28.04 17.02 -12.54
CA ASN A 164 28.77 15.84 -12.10
C ASN A 164 28.00 14.54 -12.43
N ARG A 165 28.70 13.41 -12.42
CA ARG A 165 28.14 12.10 -12.81
C ARG A 165 26.93 11.72 -11.96
N MET A 166 26.99 11.98 -10.66
CA MET A 166 25.91 11.70 -9.72
C MET A 166 24.66 12.57 -9.97
N TYR A 167 24.84 13.84 -10.33
CA TYR A 167 23.75 14.73 -10.73
C TYR A 167 23.09 14.24 -12.02
N GLY A 168 23.88 13.81 -13.00
CA GLY A 168 23.40 13.21 -14.24
C GLY A 168 22.47 12.00 -13.98
N VAL A 169 22.93 11.04 -13.18
CA VAL A 169 22.14 9.88 -12.75
C VAL A 169 20.85 10.32 -12.06
N THR A 170 20.95 11.25 -11.10
CA THR A 170 19.79 11.73 -10.33
C THR A 170 18.74 12.39 -11.21
N CYS A 171 19.15 13.19 -12.19
CA CYS A 171 18.25 13.84 -13.15
C CYS A 171 17.55 12.82 -14.05
N LYS A 172 18.27 11.81 -14.56
CA LYS A 172 17.70 10.73 -15.37
C LYS A 172 16.70 9.88 -14.55
N LEU A 173 17.02 9.54 -13.30
CA LEU A 173 16.08 8.86 -12.39
C LEU A 173 14.83 9.71 -12.11
N LYS A 174 14.97 11.02 -11.91
CA LYS A 174 13.81 11.92 -11.76
C LYS A 174 12.91 11.96 -13.00
N ALA A 175 13.48 11.95 -14.21
CA ALA A 175 12.72 11.90 -15.45
C ALA A 175 11.96 10.57 -15.60
N LEU A 176 12.63 9.45 -15.34
CA LEU A 176 12.01 8.12 -15.34
C LEU A 176 10.86 8.01 -14.32
N LYS A 177 10.99 8.64 -13.16
CA LYS A 177 9.98 8.62 -12.11
C LYS A 177 8.65 9.20 -12.58
N THR A 178 8.68 10.29 -13.35
CA THR A 178 7.46 10.89 -13.93
C THR A 178 6.80 9.94 -14.93
N MET A 179 7.60 9.29 -15.77
CA MET A 179 7.13 8.34 -16.76
C MET A 179 6.51 7.09 -16.11
N PHE A 180 7.20 6.45 -15.15
CA PHE A 180 6.70 5.26 -14.46
C PHE A 180 5.46 5.55 -13.61
N LYS A 181 5.34 6.76 -13.02
CA LYS A 181 4.09 7.20 -12.40
C LYS A 181 2.94 7.25 -13.40
N GLY A 182 3.20 7.77 -14.59
CA GLY A 182 2.23 7.81 -15.69
C GLY A 182 1.80 6.41 -16.14
N GLN A 183 2.75 5.50 -16.34
CA GLN A 183 2.47 4.10 -16.71
C GLN A 183 1.63 3.39 -15.65
N LYS A 184 2.01 3.50 -14.37
CA LYS A 184 1.23 2.95 -13.26
C LYS A 184 -0.20 3.52 -13.23
N LYS A 185 -0.36 4.82 -13.44
CA LYS A 185 -1.70 5.45 -13.49
C LYS A 185 -2.54 4.90 -14.64
N LYS A 186 -1.95 4.68 -15.82
CA LYS A 186 -2.65 4.08 -16.98
C LYS A 186 -3.07 2.63 -16.74
N MET A 187 -2.28 1.87 -15.98
CA MET A 187 -2.62 0.49 -15.62
C MET A 187 -3.78 0.37 -14.63
N GLY A 188 -4.14 1.47 -13.95
CA GLY A 188 -5.23 1.47 -12.98
C GLY A 188 -4.93 0.59 -11.76
N GLU A 189 -5.99 0.10 -11.13
CA GLU A 189 -5.89 -0.75 -9.95
C GLU A 189 -5.79 -2.23 -10.37
N LEU A 190 -4.68 -2.89 -10.03
CA LEU A 190 -4.42 -4.26 -10.46
C LEU A 190 -5.49 -5.26 -9.99
N SER A 191 -6.04 -5.06 -8.78
CA SER A 191 -7.12 -5.89 -8.25
C SER A 191 -8.40 -5.78 -9.07
N VAL A 192 -8.71 -4.58 -9.58
CA VAL A 192 -9.83 -4.36 -10.51
C VAL A 192 -9.56 -5.07 -11.84
N ASN A 193 -8.33 -4.99 -12.35
CA ASN A 193 -7.95 -5.68 -13.60
C ASN A 193 -8.09 -7.21 -13.48
N VAL A 194 -7.72 -7.80 -12.33
CA VAL A 194 -7.91 -9.24 -12.05
C VAL A 194 -9.39 -9.60 -12.06
N CYS A 195 -10.22 -8.82 -11.35
CA CYS A 195 -11.66 -9.04 -11.32
C CYS A 195 -12.29 -8.94 -12.71
N GLN A 196 -11.97 -7.91 -13.48
CA GLN A 196 -12.47 -7.73 -14.83
C GLN A 196 -12.03 -8.86 -15.76
N ALA A 197 -10.75 -9.25 -15.71
CA ALA A 197 -10.24 -10.36 -16.51
C ALA A 197 -10.89 -11.69 -16.14
N ARG A 198 -11.22 -11.90 -14.85
CA ARG A 198 -11.96 -13.07 -14.37
C ARG A 198 -13.36 -13.12 -14.98
N VAL A 199 -14.12 -12.03 -14.89
CA VAL A 199 -15.47 -11.94 -15.45
C VAL A 199 -15.46 -12.19 -16.96
N LEU A 200 -14.48 -11.65 -17.69
CA LEU A 200 -14.32 -11.91 -19.12
C LEU A 200 -14.05 -13.38 -19.42
N LEU A 201 -13.17 -14.03 -18.64
CA LEU A 201 -12.88 -15.45 -18.77
C LEU A 201 -14.13 -16.31 -18.50
N ASP A 202 -14.86 -16.03 -17.41
CA ASP A 202 -16.07 -16.77 -17.06
C ASP A 202 -17.14 -16.64 -18.15
N LYS A 203 -17.33 -15.44 -18.73
CA LYS A 203 -18.24 -15.22 -19.86
C LYS A 203 -17.80 -15.98 -21.12
N ALA A 204 -16.52 -15.95 -21.45
CA ALA A 204 -15.99 -16.68 -22.61
C ALA A 204 -16.17 -18.19 -22.45
N GLN A 205 -15.93 -18.72 -21.23
CA GLN A 205 -16.13 -20.14 -20.93
C GLN A 205 -17.60 -20.55 -21.01
N ALA A 206 -18.52 -19.72 -20.49
CA ALA A 206 -19.95 -19.96 -20.60
C ALA A 206 -20.44 -19.99 -22.06
N LEU A 207 -19.97 -19.05 -22.89
CA LEU A 207 -20.27 -19.06 -24.33
C LEU A 207 -19.73 -20.32 -25.01
N PHE A 208 -18.48 -20.70 -24.73
CA PHE A 208 -17.89 -21.91 -25.30
C PHE A 208 -18.63 -23.18 -24.86
N GLU A 209 -19.11 -23.26 -23.61
CA GLU A 209 -19.87 -24.41 -23.11
C GLU A 209 -21.18 -24.62 -23.87
N VAL A 210 -21.86 -23.53 -24.23
CA VAL A 210 -23.14 -23.55 -24.97
C VAL A 210 -22.93 -23.87 -26.45
N PHE A 211 -22.01 -23.16 -27.12
CA PHE A 211 -21.91 -23.21 -28.58
C PHE A 211 -20.82 -24.16 -29.10
N ARG A 212 -19.76 -24.41 -28.32
CA ARG A 212 -18.61 -25.27 -28.66
C ARG A 212 -17.94 -24.99 -30.01
N GLU A 213 -17.84 -23.72 -30.38
CA GLU A 213 -17.16 -23.28 -31.60
C GLU A 213 -15.66 -23.03 -31.36
N ASP A 214 -14.83 -23.29 -32.38
CA ASP A 214 -13.37 -23.10 -32.29
C ASP A 214 -12.98 -21.65 -32.01
N ILE A 215 -13.71 -20.67 -32.59
CA ILE A 215 -13.46 -19.25 -32.33
C ILE A 215 -13.70 -18.87 -30.87
N LEU A 216 -14.65 -19.53 -30.20
CA LEU A 216 -14.91 -19.33 -28.77
C LEU A 216 -13.84 -20.00 -27.91
N ASN A 217 -13.29 -21.14 -28.35
CA ASN A 217 -12.14 -21.74 -27.69
C ASN A 217 -10.91 -20.83 -27.76
N GLU A 218 -10.65 -20.20 -28.92
CA GLU A 218 -9.60 -19.20 -29.05
C GLU A 218 -9.84 -18.00 -28.11
N LEU A 219 -11.07 -17.49 -28.05
CA LEU A 219 -11.44 -16.42 -27.11
C LEU A 219 -11.17 -16.81 -25.65
N VAL A 220 -11.54 -18.03 -25.24
CA VAL A 220 -11.24 -18.56 -23.90
C VAL A 220 -9.74 -18.57 -23.63
N GLN A 221 -8.94 -19.02 -24.59
CA GLN A 221 -7.48 -19.03 -24.45
C GLN A 221 -6.91 -17.61 -24.31
N TRP A 222 -7.42 -16.64 -25.08
CA TRP A 222 -7.03 -15.23 -24.96
C TRP A 222 -7.42 -14.64 -23.60
N CYS A 223 -8.67 -14.82 -23.16
CA CYS A 223 -9.12 -14.37 -21.85
C CYS A 223 -8.32 -15.01 -20.71
N ARG A 224 -7.96 -16.29 -20.84
CA ARG A 224 -7.11 -16.99 -19.86
C ARG A 224 -5.73 -16.37 -19.78
N ARG A 225 -5.08 -16.04 -20.91
CA ARG A 225 -3.78 -15.35 -20.92
C ARG A 225 -3.86 -13.98 -20.23
N ILE A 226 -4.91 -13.21 -20.52
CA ILE A 226 -5.14 -11.90 -19.88
C ILE A 226 -5.31 -12.05 -18.37
N TYR A 227 -6.15 -13.00 -17.94
CA TYR A 227 -6.38 -13.28 -16.52
C TYR A 227 -5.09 -13.72 -15.80
N CYS A 228 -4.36 -14.69 -16.35
CA CYS A 228 -3.07 -15.12 -15.78
C CYS A 228 -2.11 -13.94 -15.65
N LYS A 229 -2.01 -13.09 -16.68
CA LYS A 229 -1.14 -11.91 -16.63
C LYS A 229 -1.57 -10.91 -15.56
N ALA A 230 -2.87 -10.65 -15.41
CA ALA A 230 -3.39 -9.75 -14.38
C ALA A 230 -3.05 -10.27 -12.98
N VAL A 231 -3.27 -11.57 -12.73
CA VAL A 231 -2.97 -12.23 -11.44
C VAL A 231 -1.47 -12.18 -11.15
N GLU A 232 -0.61 -12.46 -12.14
CA GLU A 232 0.83 -12.37 -11.98
C GLU A 232 1.31 -10.96 -11.58
N LEU A 233 0.74 -9.92 -12.19
CA LEU A 233 1.08 -8.53 -11.88
C LEU A 233 0.62 -8.14 -10.47
N GLU A 234 -0.61 -8.48 -10.10
CA GLU A 234 -1.13 -8.23 -8.75
C GLU A 234 -0.31 -8.96 -7.69
N ALA A 235 -0.03 -10.24 -7.90
CA ALA A 235 0.76 -11.06 -6.99
C ALA A 235 2.18 -10.50 -6.82
N SER A 236 2.82 -10.05 -7.91
CA SER A 236 4.13 -9.42 -7.86
C SER A 236 4.10 -8.12 -7.03
N MET A 237 3.07 -7.29 -7.19
CA MET A 237 2.89 -6.06 -6.40
C MET A 237 2.66 -6.38 -4.91
N LEU A 238 1.77 -7.32 -4.60
CA LEU A 238 1.44 -7.71 -3.23
C LEU A 238 2.64 -8.33 -2.51
N ARG A 239 3.43 -9.16 -3.20
CA ARG A 239 4.66 -9.75 -2.68
C ARG A 239 5.70 -8.70 -2.30
N GLN A 240 5.96 -7.76 -3.21
CA GLN A 240 6.91 -6.66 -2.96
C GLN A 240 6.48 -5.80 -1.76
N ARG A 241 5.17 -5.54 -1.62
CA ARG A 241 4.62 -4.75 -0.49
C ARG A 241 4.65 -5.52 0.83
N ALA A 242 4.39 -6.82 0.81
CA ALA A 242 4.41 -7.66 2.00
C ALA A 242 5.84 -8.02 2.47
N LYS A 243 6.85 -7.86 1.60
CA LYS A 243 8.24 -8.32 1.82
C LYS A 243 8.30 -9.81 2.19
N LEU A 244 7.59 -10.64 1.41
CA LEU A 244 7.52 -12.09 1.60
C LEU A 244 8.34 -12.80 0.51
N SER A 245 9.40 -13.51 0.90
CA SER A 245 10.26 -14.29 -0.02
C SER A 245 9.75 -15.72 -0.26
N TRP A 246 8.99 -16.30 0.67
CA TRP A 246 8.51 -17.67 0.60
C TRP A 246 6.99 -17.75 0.67
N LEU A 247 6.34 -18.09 -0.44
CA LEU A 247 4.99 -18.66 -0.46
C LEU A 247 5.12 -20.12 -0.87
N LYS A 248 5.01 -21.01 0.12
CA LYS A 248 5.27 -22.44 -0.02
C LYS A 248 4.09 -23.24 -0.60
N TYR A 249 2.93 -22.59 -0.83
CA TYR A 249 1.73 -23.27 -1.31
C TYR A 249 1.06 -22.45 -2.42
N GLY A 250 0.89 -23.10 -3.57
CA GLY A 250 0.51 -22.53 -4.86
C GLY A 250 -0.96 -22.18 -5.02
N ASP A 251 -1.62 -21.69 -3.97
CA ASP A 251 -2.94 -21.08 -4.09
C ASP A 251 -2.88 -19.67 -3.46
N GLN A 252 -2.88 -18.66 -4.32
CA GLN A 252 -2.56 -17.27 -3.95
C GLN A 252 -3.73 -16.62 -3.23
N CYS A 253 -3.86 -16.86 -1.92
CA CYS A 253 -4.82 -16.11 -1.12
C CYS A 253 -4.29 -14.69 -0.86
N THR A 254 -4.83 -13.69 -1.57
CA THR A 254 -4.50 -12.25 -1.40
C THR A 254 -4.66 -11.79 0.05
N SER A 255 -5.55 -12.43 0.83
CA SER A 255 -5.76 -12.22 2.26
C SER A 255 -4.47 -12.33 3.09
N ILE A 256 -3.59 -13.29 2.80
CA ILE A 256 -2.32 -13.45 3.55
C ILE A 256 -1.42 -12.25 3.33
N PHE A 257 -1.32 -11.75 2.10
CA PHE A 257 -0.55 -10.56 1.79
C PHE A 257 -1.13 -9.35 2.52
N PHE A 258 -2.44 -9.14 2.49
CA PHE A 258 -3.07 -8.01 3.17
C PHE A 258 -2.89 -8.06 4.69
N LYS A 259 -3.08 -9.23 5.32
CA LYS A 259 -2.81 -9.43 6.76
C LYS A 259 -1.36 -9.09 7.10
N LYS A 260 -0.39 -9.56 6.31
CA LYS A 260 1.03 -9.28 6.53
C LYS A 260 1.37 -7.80 6.31
N ILE A 261 0.83 -7.17 5.27
CA ILE A 261 1.00 -5.74 4.99
C ILE A 261 0.48 -4.92 6.17
N ASN A 262 -0.71 -5.25 6.69
CA ASN A 262 -1.33 -4.56 7.82
C ASN A 262 -0.50 -4.75 9.10
N ALA A 263 -0.07 -5.97 9.40
CA ALA A 263 0.81 -6.25 10.54
C ALA A 263 2.13 -5.47 10.45
N ARG A 264 2.73 -5.38 9.25
CA ARG A 264 3.95 -4.58 9.03
C ARG A 264 3.69 -3.09 9.22
N ARG A 265 2.59 -2.56 8.69
CA ARG A 265 2.22 -1.14 8.89
C ARG A 265 2.03 -0.82 10.36
N ALA A 266 1.38 -1.71 11.12
CA ALA A 266 1.22 -1.57 12.56
C ALA A 266 2.57 -1.60 13.29
N ALA A 267 3.44 -2.56 12.98
CA ALA A 267 4.75 -2.69 13.60
C ALA A 267 5.74 -1.57 13.24
N GLN A 268 5.61 -0.97 12.05
CA GLN A 268 6.46 0.15 11.60
C GLN A 268 5.97 1.52 12.08
N ARG A 269 4.83 1.59 12.78
CA ARG A 269 4.33 2.84 13.33
C ARG A 269 5.15 3.20 14.56
N VAL A 270 5.87 4.30 14.49
CA VAL A 270 6.55 4.89 15.65
C VAL A 270 5.51 5.68 16.44
N PHE A 271 5.18 5.20 17.64
CA PHE A 271 4.19 5.84 18.51
C PHE A 271 4.82 6.91 19.40
N GLN A 272 6.03 6.66 19.89
CA GLN A 272 6.77 7.56 20.75
C GLN A 272 8.27 7.27 20.67
N ILE A 273 9.07 8.29 20.97
CA ILE A 273 10.52 8.17 21.17
C ILE A 273 10.92 8.96 22.41
N TYR A 274 12.08 8.63 22.99
CA TYR A 274 12.72 9.45 24.03
C TYR A 274 13.88 10.22 23.40
N ASN A 275 13.95 11.53 23.67
CA ASN A 275 15.07 12.35 23.22
C ASN A 275 16.30 12.17 24.13
N SER A 276 17.40 12.83 23.77
CA SER A 276 18.65 12.79 24.56
C SER A 276 18.54 13.37 25.98
N ALA A 277 17.51 14.18 26.25
CA ALA A 277 17.21 14.73 27.58
C ALA A 277 16.28 13.81 28.41
N GLY A 278 15.84 12.67 27.85
CA GLY A 278 14.92 11.75 28.50
C GLY A 278 13.44 12.15 28.40
N GLU A 279 13.10 13.15 27.59
CA GLU A 279 11.71 13.58 27.37
C GLU A 279 11.03 12.68 26.34
N MET A 280 9.78 12.32 26.62
CA MET A 280 8.97 11.48 25.75
C MET A 280 8.26 12.34 24.68
N LEU A 281 8.56 12.08 23.41
CA LEU A 281 7.94 12.72 22.26
C LEU A 281 6.88 11.79 21.66
N THR A 282 5.62 12.24 21.64
CA THR A 282 4.47 11.51 21.06
C THR A 282 3.90 12.20 19.82
N GLU A 283 4.15 13.50 19.64
CA GLU A 283 3.71 14.24 18.47
C GLU A 283 4.56 13.88 17.23
N GLN A 284 3.90 13.49 16.14
CA GLN A 284 4.58 12.99 14.93
C GLN A 284 5.57 13.98 14.31
N SER A 285 5.29 15.29 14.42
CA SER A 285 6.15 16.37 13.94
C SER A 285 7.47 16.45 14.73
N LEU A 286 7.37 16.38 16.06
CA LEU A 286 8.51 16.39 16.98
C LEU A 286 9.34 15.11 16.86
N VAL A 287 8.67 13.96 16.74
CA VAL A 287 9.32 12.66 16.48
C VAL A 287 10.17 12.75 15.20
N ALA A 288 9.61 13.30 14.12
CA ALA A 288 10.34 13.45 12.86
C ALA A 288 11.53 14.42 12.97
N ALA A 289 11.35 15.55 13.66
CA ALA A 289 12.41 16.53 13.88
C ALA A 289 13.58 15.95 14.70
N GLU A 290 13.27 15.20 15.76
CA GLU A 290 14.28 14.55 16.61
C GLU A 290 15.06 13.49 15.84
N PHE A 291 14.42 12.69 14.98
CA PHE A 291 15.13 11.75 14.10
C PHE A 291 16.14 12.47 13.21
N VAL A 292 15.75 13.58 12.59
CA VAL A 292 16.64 14.37 11.73
C VAL A 292 17.81 14.91 12.55
N SER A 293 17.53 15.54 13.70
CA SER A 293 18.54 16.10 14.61
C SER A 293 19.55 15.04 15.06
N TYR A 294 19.05 13.88 15.51
CA TYR A 294 19.87 12.77 15.97
C TYR A 294 20.83 12.28 14.88
N PHE A 295 20.32 11.98 13.67
CA PHE A 295 21.16 11.46 12.59
C PHE A 295 22.11 12.52 12.02
N GLN A 296 21.72 13.80 11.99
CA GLN A 296 22.62 14.90 11.64
C GLN A 296 23.79 15.00 12.62
N SER A 297 23.52 14.93 13.92
CA SER A 297 24.55 14.91 14.96
C SER A 297 25.44 13.67 14.86
N MET A 298 24.86 12.50 14.64
CA MET A 298 25.59 11.23 14.54
C MET A 298 26.52 11.17 13.32
N LEU A 299 26.05 11.60 12.15
CA LEU A 299 26.78 11.50 10.89
C LEU A 299 27.69 12.71 10.60
N GLY A 300 27.27 13.90 11.05
CA GLY A 300 27.95 15.18 10.78
C GLY A 300 28.59 15.86 11.99
N GLY A 301 28.45 15.31 13.20
CA GLY A 301 29.00 15.92 14.42
C GLY A 301 30.49 15.65 14.67
N VAL A 302 31.02 16.33 15.68
CA VAL A 302 32.44 16.26 16.15
C VAL A 302 32.79 14.91 16.79
N ARG A 303 31.86 13.94 16.84
CA ARG A 303 32.10 12.59 17.38
C ARG A 303 33.27 11.85 16.70
N ARG A 304 33.65 12.25 15.49
CA ARG A 304 34.82 11.70 14.77
C ARG A 304 36.18 12.33 15.15
N ALA A 305 36.22 13.29 16.08
CA ALA A 305 37.46 13.99 16.44
C ALA A 305 38.32 13.30 17.51
N SER A 306 37.90 12.15 18.04
CA SER A 306 38.70 11.42 19.02
C SER A 306 39.78 10.63 18.28
N SER A 307 41.04 11.03 18.40
CA SER A 307 42.16 10.24 17.89
C SER A 307 42.17 8.88 18.57
N ILE A 308 42.04 7.81 17.79
CA ILE A 308 42.19 6.45 18.30
C ILE A 308 43.66 6.25 18.65
N ASN A 309 43.95 5.89 19.91
CA ASN A 309 45.32 5.55 20.31
C ASN A 309 45.66 4.16 19.77
N CYS A 310 46.44 4.11 18.68
CA CYS A 310 46.88 2.87 18.06
C CYS A 310 47.72 1.99 19.01
N ASP A 311 48.51 2.60 19.89
CA ASP A 311 49.38 1.88 20.85
C ASP A 311 48.55 1.12 21.89
N PHE A 312 47.37 1.64 22.27
CA PHE A 312 46.43 0.94 23.14
C PHE A 312 45.78 -0.27 22.46
N LEU A 313 45.53 -0.20 21.16
CA LEU A 313 44.89 -1.28 20.40
C LEU A 313 45.88 -2.36 19.98
N GLN A 314 47.15 -2.02 19.77
CA GLN A 314 48.17 -2.93 19.24
C GLN A 314 48.30 -4.27 19.99
N PRO A 315 48.24 -4.34 21.34
CA PRO A 315 48.28 -5.61 22.06
C PRO A 315 47.02 -6.48 21.88
N HIS A 316 45.91 -5.88 21.45
CA HIS A 316 44.59 -6.52 21.32
C HIS A 316 44.28 -6.95 19.88
N LEU A 317 45.04 -6.45 18.89
CA LEU A 317 44.89 -6.78 17.47
C LEU A 317 45.58 -8.12 17.17
N LYS A 318 44.78 -9.16 16.97
CA LYS A 318 45.27 -10.52 16.67
C LYS A 318 45.73 -10.71 15.21
N HIS A 319 45.28 -9.84 14.32
CA HIS A 319 45.59 -9.89 12.90
C HIS A 319 45.94 -8.47 12.44
N ILE A 320 47.19 -8.31 12.01
CA ILE A 320 47.69 -7.08 11.39
C ILE A 320 47.85 -7.43 9.92
N LEU A 321 47.20 -6.64 9.06
CA LEU A 321 47.26 -6.81 7.61
C LEU A 321 48.72 -6.70 7.16
N ASN A 322 49.14 -7.59 6.27
CA ASN A 322 50.41 -7.43 5.59
C ASN A 322 50.33 -6.30 4.53
N THR A 323 51.47 -5.88 3.99
CA THR A 323 51.52 -4.79 3.00
C THR A 323 50.67 -5.07 1.77
N GLU A 324 50.66 -6.32 1.27
CA GLU A 324 49.88 -6.71 0.10
C GLU A 324 48.37 -6.64 0.36
N GLU A 325 47.92 -7.05 1.54
CA GLU A 325 46.52 -6.96 1.99
C GLU A 325 46.10 -5.49 2.19
N ALA A 326 46.97 -4.67 2.76
CA ALA A 326 46.73 -3.24 2.92
C ALA A 326 46.60 -2.54 1.55
N ASP A 327 47.52 -2.83 0.62
CA ASP A 327 47.50 -2.31 -0.75
C ASP A 327 46.25 -2.78 -1.50
N ALA A 328 45.81 -4.02 -1.28
CA ALA A 328 44.59 -4.58 -1.86
C ALA A 328 43.31 -3.88 -1.36
N LEU A 329 43.30 -3.34 -0.13
CA LEU A 329 42.15 -2.62 0.44
C LEU A 329 42.02 -1.18 -0.07
N VAL A 330 43.13 -0.57 -0.52
CA VAL A 330 43.14 0.81 -1.03
C VAL A 330 43.09 0.88 -2.57
N ARG A 331 43.03 -0.26 -3.26
CA ARG A 331 42.95 -0.29 -4.72
C ARG A 331 41.67 0.38 -5.24
N PRO A 332 41.69 0.93 -6.46
CA PRO A 332 40.49 1.45 -7.09
C PRO A 332 39.41 0.36 -7.24
N ILE A 333 38.18 0.73 -6.89
CA ILE A 333 36.99 -0.11 -6.98
C ILE A 333 36.64 -0.25 -8.46
N THR A 334 36.49 -1.49 -8.88
CA THR A 334 36.21 -1.87 -10.26
C THR A 334 34.71 -1.84 -10.56
N HIS A 335 34.37 -1.78 -11.85
CA HIS A 335 32.97 -1.88 -12.29
C HIS A 335 32.33 -3.21 -11.88
N GLU A 336 33.11 -4.30 -11.87
CA GLU A 336 32.58 -5.61 -11.49
C GLU A 336 32.25 -5.69 -10.00
N GLU A 337 33.09 -5.13 -9.12
CA GLU A 337 32.78 -5.05 -7.69
C GLU A 337 31.52 -4.24 -7.40
N ILE A 338 31.33 -3.12 -8.13
CA ILE A 338 30.11 -2.31 -8.02
C ILE A 338 28.90 -3.13 -8.47
N ARG A 339 29.02 -3.83 -9.60
CA ARG A 339 27.97 -4.68 -10.13
C ARG A 339 27.62 -5.80 -9.16
N GLU A 340 28.60 -6.56 -8.67
CA GLU A 340 28.41 -7.64 -7.71
C GLU A 340 27.70 -7.15 -6.45
N ALA A 341 28.13 -6.01 -5.90
CA ALA A 341 27.48 -5.39 -4.75
C ALA A 341 26.00 -5.04 -5.03
N PHE A 342 25.67 -4.53 -6.22
CA PHE A 342 24.27 -4.29 -6.62
C PHE A 342 23.47 -5.58 -6.79
N TYR A 343 24.09 -6.63 -7.32
CA TYR A 343 23.46 -7.92 -7.56
C TYR A 343 23.23 -8.74 -6.29
N ASP A 344 24.00 -8.51 -5.23
CA ASP A 344 23.81 -9.12 -3.91
C ASP A 344 22.54 -8.59 -3.19
N ILE A 345 22.14 -7.34 -3.46
CA ILE A 345 20.95 -6.74 -2.85
C ILE A 345 19.67 -7.43 -3.34
N SER A 346 18.85 -8.00 -2.45
CA SER A 346 17.54 -8.57 -2.81
C SER A 346 16.67 -7.57 -3.58
N GLU A 347 16.04 -7.98 -4.69
CA GLU A 347 15.22 -7.11 -5.56
C GLU A 347 14.03 -6.46 -4.83
N ASP A 348 13.52 -7.15 -3.81
CA ASP A 348 12.44 -6.70 -2.95
C ASP A 348 12.96 -5.98 -1.70
N SER A 349 14.18 -5.42 -1.71
CA SER A 349 14.69 -4.58 -0.62
C SER A 349 13.97 -3.25 -0.52
N ALA A 350 14.15 -2.52 0.58
CA ALA A 350 13.58 -1.19 0.74
C ALA A 350 14.19 -0.22 -0.30
N PRO A 351 13.39 0.58 -1.02
CA PRO A 351 13.92 1.56 -1.96
C PRO A 351 14.60 2.70 -1.21
N GLY A 352 15.59 3.32 -1.86
CA GLY A 352 16.22 4.54 -1.39
C GLY A 352 15.28 5.75 -1.43
N PRO A 353 15.75 6.96 -1.04
CA PRO A 353 14.96 8.19 -1.08
C PRO A 353 14.49 8.57 -2.50
N ASP A 354 15.18 8.09 -3.52
CA ASP A 354 14.81 8.20 -4.94
C ASP A 354 13.52 7.42 -5.28
N GLY A 355 13.26 6.33 -4.55
CA GLY A 355 12.08 5.48 -4.68
C GLY A 355 12.26 4.25 -5.57
N TYR A 356 13.44 4.01 -6.14
CA TYR A 356 13.76 2.81 -6.90
C TYR A 356 14.26 1.69 -6.00
N THR A 357 13.92 0.46 -6.37
CA THR A 357 14.40 -0.77 -5.75
C THR A 357 15.64 -1.28 -6.48
N SER A 358 16.44 -2.14 -5.86
CA SER A 358 17.50 -2.88 -6.55
C SER A 358 16.98 -3.66 -7.76
N GLY A 359 15.72 -4.14 -7.73
CA GLY A 359 15.07 -4.78 -8.88
C GLY A 359 15.02 -3.90 -10.14
N PHE A 360 14.86 -2.58 -9.98
CA PHE A 360 14.99 -1.65 -11.11
C PHE A 360 16.42 -1.64 -11.66
N PHE A 361 17.41 -1.45 -10.79
CA PHE A 361 18.81 -1.32 -11.20
C PHE A 361 19.32 -2.58 -11.89
N LYS A 362 19.00 -3.77 -11.35
CA LYS A 362 19.35 -5.05 -11.98
C LYS A 362 18.70 -5.23 -13.35
N ALA A 363 17.40 -4.91 -13.46
CA ALA A 363 16.69 -5.07 -14.72
C ALA A 363 17.15 -4.08 -15.80
N ALA A 364 17.58 -2.88 -15.40
CA ALA A 364 18.02 -1.82 -16.30
C ALA A 364 19.55 -1.77 -16.50
N TRP A 365 20.31 -2.68 -15.89
CA TRP A 365 21.77 -2.58 -15.77
C TRP A 365 22.47 -2.43 -17.12
N SER A 366 21.98 -3.09 -18.17
CA SER A 366 22.52 -2.98 -19.52
C SER A 366 22.47 -1.56 -20.09
N GLU A 367 21.56 -0.72 -19.63
CA GLU A 367 21.38 0.65 -20.12
C GLU A 367 22.01 1.68 -19.19
N ILE A 368 22.10 1.39 -17.88
CA ILE A 368 22.47 2.38 -16.86
C ILE A 368 23.80 2.07 -16.17
N GLY A 369 24.30 0.83 -16.26
CA GLY A 369 25.39 0.31 -15.44
C GLY A 369 26.65 1.15 -15.50
N ASP A 370 27.08 1.55 -16.71
CA ASP A 370 28.30 2.35 -16.89
C ASP A 370 28.21 3.72 -16.20
N ASP A 371 27.06 4.40 -16.33
CA ASP A 371 26.84 5.70 -15.68
C ASP A 371 26.77 5.57 -14.15
N ILE A 372 26.19 4.47 -13.65
CA ILE A 372 26.14 4.17 -12.21
C ILE A 372 27.55 3.89 -11.68
N CYS A 373 28.33 3.04 -12.36
CA CYS A 373 29.71 2.75 -11.98
C CYS A 373 30.56 4.03 -11.97
N ALA A 374 30.45 4.84 -13.03
CA ALA A 374 31.13 6.13 -13.11
C ALA A 374 30.69 7.08 -11.98
N ALA A 375 29.41 7.11 -11.61
CA ALA A 375 28.93 7.94 -10.52
C ALA A 375 29.42 7.47 -9.14
N VAL A 376 29.48 6.16 -8.91
CA VAL A 376 30.01 5.57 -7.66
C VAL A 376 31.50 5.84 -7.52
N GLN A 377 32.28 5.59 -8.58
CA GLN A 377 33.71 5.92 -8.58
C GLN A 377 33.94 7.42 -8.42
N ASN A 378 33.12 8.26 -9.05
CA ASN A 378 33.18 9.71 -8.88
C ASN A 378 32.96 10.11 -7.41
N PHE A 379 31.98 9.51 -6.74
CA PHE A 379 31.70 9.77 -5.32
C PHE A 379 32.84 9.33 -4.39
N LEU A 380 33.51 8.20 -4.68
CA LEU A 380 34.55 7.64 -3.82
C LEU A 380 35.94 8.25 -4.05
N TYR A 381 36.21 8.71 -5.27
CA TYR A 381 37.56 9.14 -5.68
C TYR A 381 37.67 10.60 -6.09
N GLN A 382 36.57 11.30 -6.36
CA GLN A 382 36.61 12.75 -6.55
C GLN A 382 36.12 13.43 -5.30
N ASP A 383 37.06 14.08 -4.62
CA ASP A 383 36.80 14.92 -3.46
C ASP A 383 35.75 15.98 -3.79
N VAL A 384 34.86 16.12 -2.81
CA VAL A 384 34.24 17.37 -2.39
C VAL A 384 35.36 18.41 -2.28
N SER A 385 35.63 19.10 -3.39
CA SER A 385 36.51 20.28 -3.44
C SER A 385 35.67 21.55 -3.33
#